data_AF-H1LK37-F1
#
_entry.id   AF-H1LK37-F1
#
_cell.length_a   1.000
_cell.length_b   1.000
_cell.length_c   1.000
_cell.angle_alpha   90.00
_cell.angle_beta   90.00
_cell.angle_gamma   90.00
#
_symmetry.space_group_name_H-M   'P 1'
#
loop_
_entity.id
_entity.type
_entity.pdbx_description
1 polymer ?
#
loop_
_entity_poly.entity_id
_entity_poly.type
_entity_poly.pdbx_seq_one_letter_code
_entity_poly.pdbx_strand_id
1 'polypeptide(L)'
;MQKPYPILLDLSDKKVGVVGGGNVAARKVKGLLAAGADVTVVSPVINDRIDRQKIHWIKDRYAADYFKQMDLIFACTDDFEVNQRVKREAKPFQLVNNTSNKHHSDFYNVAQINTDNFMITVSTNGVSPSAAKQLKAKMLTWLKTQYPDERR
;
A
#
# COMPACT_ATOMS: atom_id res chain seq x y z
N MET A 1 -11.84 8.04 11.14
CA MET A 1 -12.44 7.04 10.23
C MET A 1 -13.45 6.22 11.03
N GLN A 2 -14.67 6.02 10.52
CA GLN A 2 -15.61 5.03 11.06
C GLN A 2 -15.07 3.60 10.82
N LYS A 3 -15.82 2.57 11.22
CA LYS A 3 -15.46 1.16 10.99
C LYS A 3 -15.22 0.92 9.47
N PRO A 4 -14.06 0.39 9.06
CA PRO A 4 -13.77 0.11 7.65
C PRO A 4 -14.71 -0.96 7.08
N TYR A 5 -14.93 -0.92 5.77
CA TYR A 5 -15.53 -2.04 5.05
C TYR A 5 -14.41 -2.81 4.30
N PRO A 6 -14.28 -4.14 4.49
CA PRO A 6 -13.22 -4.90 3.83
C PRO A 6 -13.56 -5.13 2.36
N ILE A 7 -12.60 -4.82 1.48
CA ILE A 7 -12.67 -5.11 0.06
C ILE A 7 -11.35 -5.67 -0.42
N LEU A 8 -11.40 -6.53 -1.44
CA LEU A 8 -10.26 -6.86 -2.28
C LEU A 8 -10.43 -6.08 -3.58
N LEU A 9 -9.37 -5.37 -3.99
CA LEU A 9 -9.39 -4.52 -5.16
C LEU A 9 -8.48 -5.11 -6.23
N ASP A 10 -9.02 -5.30 -7.42
CA ASP A 10 -8.22 -5.61 -8.61
C ASP A 10 -7.51 -4.35 -9.11
N LEU A 11 -6.19 -4.44 -9.25
CA LEU A 11 -5.33 -3.34 -9.67
C LEU A 11 -4.77 -3.49 -11.09
N SER A 12 -5.13 -4.55 -11.82
CA SER A 12 -4.52 -4.89 -13.12
C SER A 12 -4.58 -3.76 -14.16
N ASP A 13 -5.60 -2.90 -14.10
CA ASP A 13 -5.78 -1.74 -14.98
C ASP A 13 -5.84 -0.41 -14.21
N LYS A 14 -5.25 -0.36 -13.00
CA LYS A 14 -5.30 0.83 -12.13
C LYS A 14 -3.99 1.60 -12.15
N LYS A 15 -4.12 2.91 -12.31
CA LYS A 15 -3.01 3.85 -12.17
C LYS A 15 -2.81 4.14 -10.70
N VAL A 16 -1.66 3.74 -10.17
CA VAL A 16 -1.35 3.89 -8.74
C VAL A 16 -0.15 4.80 -8.55
N GLY A 17 -0.40 5.92 -7.88
CA GLY A 17 0.63 6.87 -7.49
C GLY A 17 1.26 6.52 -6.14
N VAL A 18 2.57 6.67 -6.02
CA VAL A 18 3.31 6.57 -4.77
C VAL A 18 4.14 7.84 -4.56
N VAL A 19 3.87 8.54 -3.47
CA VAL A 19 4.61 9.75 -3.07
C VAL A 19 5.69 9.34 -2.08
N GLY A 20 6.94 9.60 -2.44
CA GLY A 20 8.12 9.18 -1.68
C GLY A 20 8.78 7.93 -2.23
N GLY A 21 10.07 7.78 -1.94
CA GLY A 21 10.91 6.70 -2.45
C GLY A 21 11.60 5.86 -1.38
N GLY A 22 11.25 6.03 -0.10
CA GLY A 22 11.92 5.36 1.02
C GLY A 22 11.56 3.88 1.20
N ASN A 23 11.90 3.33 2.37
CA ASN A 23 11.62 1.93 2.73
C ASN A 23 10.10 1.59 2.71
N VAL A 24 9.25 2.55 3.08
CA VAL A 24 7.79 2.35 3.04
C VAL A 24 7.33 2.21 1.59
N ALA A 25 7.73 3.13 0.71
CA ALA A 25 7.45 3.11 -0.71
C ALA A 25 7.91 1.78 -1.35
N ALA A 26 9.14 1.34 -1.09
CA ALA A 26 9.68 0.09 -1.64
C ALA A 26 8.80 -1.13 -1.33
N ARG A 27 8.30 -1.24 -0.08
CA ARG A 27 7.39 -2.33 0.30
C ARG A 27 6.04 -2.24 -0.42
N LYS A 28 5.51 -1.02 -0.62
CA LYS A 28 4.23 -0.81 -1.32
C LYS A 28 4.37 -1.13 -2.79
N VAL A 29 5.36 -0.55 -3.46
CA VAL A 29 5.63 -0.75 -4.89
C VAL A 29 5.74 -2.24 -5.21
N LYS A 30 6.47 -3.03 -4.40
CA LYS A 30 6.56 -4.48 -4.60
C LYS A 30 5.18 -5.16 -4.62
N GLY A 31 4.30 -4.83 -3.68
CA GLY A 31 2.96 -5.41 -3.60
C GLY A 31 2.04 -4.92 -4.70
N LEU A 32 2.14 -3.64 -5.08
CA LEU A 32 1.36 -3.03 -6.15
C LEU A 32 1.69 -3.63 -7.52
N LEU A 33 2.98 -3.79 -7.82
CA LEU A 33 3.44 -4.45 -9.05
C LEU A 33 3.01 -5.91 -9.11
N ALA A 34 3.08 -6.64 -7.99
CA ALA A 34 2.58 -8.02 -7.91
C ALA A 34 1.05 -8.12 -8.11
N ALA A 35 0.32 -7.04 -7.87
CA ALA A 35 -1.12 -6.93 -8.10
C ALA A 35 -1.46 -6.39 -9.50
N GLY A 36 -0.48 -6.21 -10.39
CA GLY A 36 -0.70 -5.76 -11.77
C GLY A 36 -0.88 -4.25 -11.95
N ALA A 37 -0.65 -3.44 -10.92
CA ALA A 37 -0.83 -1.99 -11.01
C ALA A 37 0.15 -1.31 -11.98
N ASP A 38 -0.33 -0.27 -12.67
CA ASP A 38 0.53 0.72 -13.35
C ASP A 38 1.04 1.72 -12.31
N VAL A 39 2.28 1.54 -11.86
CA VAL A 39 2.84 2.27 -10.70
C VAL A 39 3.68 3.46 -11.15
N THR A 40 3.27 4.65 -10.69
CA THR A 40 4.07 5.87 -10.78
C THR A 40 4.63 6.25 -9.41
N VAL A 41 5.94 6.45 -9.31
CA VAL A 41 6.61 6.92 -8.07
C VAL A 41 7.13 8.34 -8.28
N VAL A 42 6.73 9.28 -7.42
CA VAL A 42 7.28 10.65 -7.41
C VAL A 42 8.16 10.82 -6.18
N SER A 43 9.48 10.92 -6.41
CA SER A 43 10.44 11.21 -5.35
C SER A 43 11.80 11.65 -5.90
N PRO A 44 12.51 12.59 -5.23
CA PRO A 44 13.86 12.98 -5.66
C PRO A 44 14.88 11.83 -5.63
N VAL A 45 14.67 10.86 -4.72
CA VAL A 45 15.51 9.68 -4.53
C VAL A 45 14.60 8.49 -4.26
N ILE A 46 14.94 7.33 -4.81
CA ILE A 46 14.23 6.07 -4.57
C ILE A 46 15.20 5.03 -4.02
N ASN A 47 14.67 4.20 -3.10
CA ASN A 47 15.37 3.08 -2.51
C ASN A 47 15.74 2.06 -3.59
N ASP A 48 16.93 1.48 -3.51
CA ASP A 48 17.45 0.55 -4.52
C ASP A 48 16.63 -0.74 -4.66
N ARG A 49 15.76 -1.05 -3.69
CA ARG A 49 14.80 -2.17 -3.78
C ARG A 49 13.63 -1.88 -4.73
N ILE A 50 13.47 -0.64 -5.18
CA ILE A 50 12.48 -0.25 -6.19
C ILE A 50 13.10 -0.48 -7.57
N ASP A 51 12.58 -1.47 -8.28
CA ASP A 51 12.98 -1.75 -9.66
C ASP A 51 12.46 -0.65 -10.60
N ARG A 52 13.38 0.19 -11.07
CA ARG A 52 13.10 1.36 -11.91
C ARG A 52 12.57 0.99 -13.29
N GLN A 53 12.80 -0.24 -13.74
CA GLN A 53 12.34 -0.71 -15.05
C GLN A 53 10.86 -1.11 -15.04
N LYS A 54 10.28 -1.29 -13.85
CA LYS A 54 8.90 -1.74 -13.67
C LYS A 54 7.95 -0.63 -13.23
N ILE A 55 8.43 0.61 -13.12
CA ILE A 55 7.65 1.75 -12.66
C ILE A 55 7.87 2.95 -13.57
N HIS A 56 6.94 3.89 -13.54
CA HIS A 56 7.20 5.25 -14.00
C HIS A 56 7.79 6.07 -12.84
N TRP A 57 9.10 6.34 -12.88
CA TRP A 57 9.76 7.16 -11.86
C TRP A 57 9.87 8.61 -12.31
N ILE A 58 9.23 9.50 -11.55
CA ILE A 58 9.37 10.95 -11.68
C ILE A 58 10.32 11.43 -10.58
N LYS A 59 11.53 11.83 -10.98
CA LYS A 59 12.58 12.32 -10.07
C LYS A 59 12.31 13.76 -9.65
N ASP A 60 11.29 13.97 -8.85
CA ASP A 60 10.87 15.29 -8.37
C ASP A 60 10.23 15.21 -6.97
N ARG A 61 9.99 16.37 -6.36
CA ARG A 61 9.17 16.50 -5.15
C ARG A 61 7.68 16.40 -5.49
N TYR A 62 6.85 16.20 -4.47
CA TYR A 62 5.40 16.09 -4.65
C TYR A 62 4.81 17.36 -5.27
N ALA A 63 4.05 17.18 -6.34
CA ALA A 63 3.12 18.14 -6.92
C ALA A 63 1.83 17.42 -7.32
N ALA A 64 0.66 18.02 -7.05
CA ALA A 64 -0.65 17.41 -7.31
C ALA A 64 -0.84 16.99 -8.78
N ASP A 65 -0.24 17.75 -9.69
CA ASP A 65 -0.36 17.57 -11.14
C ASP A 65 0.08 16.19 -11.62
N TYR A 66 1.12 15.60 -11.00
CA TYR A 66 1.58 14.25 -11.31
C TYR A 66 0.56 13.16 -10.97
N PHE A 67 -0.41 13.46 -10.10
CA PHE A 67 -1.35 12.50 -9.57
C PHE A 67 -2.78 12.68 -10.09
N LYS A 68 -3.05 13.69 -10.95
CA LYS A 68 -4.42 14.05 -11.40
C LYS A 68 -5.24 12.93 -12.04
N GLN A 69 -4.59 11.89 -12.54
CA GLN A 69 -5.19 10.75 -13.25
C GLN A 69 -5.01 9.41 -12.50
N MET A 70 -4.52 9.42 -11.26
CA MET A 70 -4.30 8.21 -10.48
C MET A 70 -5.61 7.76 -9.84
N ASP A 71 -5.90 6.46 -9.86
CA ASP A 71 -7.06 5.89 -9.16
C ASP A 71 -6.78 5.78 -7.66
N LEU A 72 -5.55 5.38 -7.31
CA LEU A 72 -5.09 5.23 -5.93
C LEU A 72 -3.79 5.99 -5.70
N ILE A 73 -3.62 6.55 -4.52
CA ILE A 73 -2.41 7.26 -4.11
C ILE A 73 -1.93 6.77 -2.74
N PHE A 74 -0.66 6.38 -2.65
CA PHE A 74 0.03 6.09 -1.40
C PHE A 74 0.96 7.24 -1.02
N ALA A 75 0.62 7.96 0.05
CA ALA A 75 1.47 9.00 0.61
C ALA A 75 2.37 8.39 1.70
N CYS A 76 3.66 8.28 1.42
CA CYS A 76 4.61 7.59 2.29
C CYS A 76 5.98 8.28 2.40
N THR A 77 5.94 9.61 2.46
CA THR A 77 7.12 10.43 2.78
C THR A 77 7.34 10.53 4.29
N ASP A 78 8.56 10.86 4.70
CA ASP A 78 8.84 11.24 6.10
C ASP A 78 8.32 12.65 6.44
N ASP A 79 8.01 13.44 5.41
CA ASP A 79 7.35 14.74 5.54
C ASP A 79 5.84 14.55 5.78
N PHE A 80 5.39 14.88 7.00
CA PHE A 80 3.99 14.78 7.39
C PHE A 80 3.10 15.75 6.62
N GLU A 81 3.57 16.98 6.37
CA GLU A 81 2.80 18.00 5.66
C GLU A 81 2.56 17.61 4.20
N VAL A 82 3.56 17.01 3.55
CA VAL A 82 3.38 16.45 2.20
C VAL A 82 2.31 15.36 2.20
N ASN A 83 2.34 14.43 3.15
CA ASN A 83 1.34 13.35 3.20
C ASN A 83 -0.08 13.87 3.44
N GLN A 84 -0.24 14.90 4.29
CA GLN A 84 -1.52 15.57 4.50
C GLN A 84 -1.98 16.31 3.23
N ARG A 85 -1.06 17.01 2.57
CA ARG A 85 -1.34 17.76 1.35
C ARG A 85 -1.85 16.87 0.22
N VAL A 86 -1.26 15.68 0.05
CA VAL A 86 -1.71 14.66 -0.92
C VAL A 86 -3.18 14.32 -0.74
N LYS A 87 -3.63 14.05 0.50
CA LYS A 87 -5.02 13.71 0.77
C LYS A 87 -5.97 14.89 0.55
N ARG A 88 -5.55 16.10 0.91
CA ARG A 88 -6.35 17.32 0.74
C ARG A 88 -6.54 17.71 -0.73
N GLU A 89 -5.53 17.49 -1.56
CA GLU A 89 -5.52 17.85 -2.98
C GLU A 89 -6.05 16.73 -3.89
N ALA A 90 -6.27 15.53 -3.34
CA ALA A 90 -6.85 14.42 -4.07
C ALA A 90 -8.30 14.70 -4.49
N LYS A 91 -8.64 14.32 -5.71
CA LYS A 91 -9.99 14.46 -6.26
C LYS A 91 -10.93 13.43 -5.61
N PRO A 92 -12.26 13.66 -5.62
CA PRO A 92 -13.22 12.78 -4.96
C PRO A 92 -13.20 11.30 -5.39
N PHE A 93 -12.78 11.01 -6.63
CA PHE A 93 -12.68 9.64 -7.15
C PHE A 93 -11.38 8.93 -6.76
N GLN A 94 -10.39 9.66 -6.21
CA GLN A 94 -9.07 9.13 -5.90
C GLN A 94 -9.05 8.63 -4.47
N LEU A 95 -8.71 7.35 -4.30
CA LEU A 95 -8.53 6.77 -2.98
C LEU A 95 -7.10 7.03 -2.52
N VAL A 96 -6.95 7.61 -1.33
CA VAL A 96 -5.65 7.94 -0.76
C VAL A 96 -5.40 7.15 0.52
N ASN A 97 -4.20 6.60 0.60
CA ASN A 97 -3.64 6.02 1.81
C ASN A 97 -2.47 6.88 2.28
N ASN A 98 -2.73 7.73 3.26
CA ASN A 98 -1.70 8.36 4.06
C ASN A 98 -1.15 7.33 5.05
N THR A 99 0.08 6.88 4.79
CA THR A 99 0.70 5.81 5.57
C THR A 99 1.16 6.24 6.97
N SER A 100 1.21 7.55 7.26
CA SER A 100 1.52 8.09 8.59
C SER A 100 0.28 8.37 9.43
N ASN A 101 -0.91 8.50 8.82
CA ASN A 101 -2.13 8.84 9.54
C ASN A 101 -3.38 8.19 8.95
N LYS A 102 -3.84 7.09 9.58
CA LYS A 102 -5.06 6.36 9.18
C LYS A 102 -6.33 7.21 9.20
N HIS A 103 -6.39 8.28 10.00
CA HIS A 103 -7.58 9.13 10.08
C HIS A 103 -7.68 10.08 8.88
N HIS A 104 -6.59 10.23 8.13
CA HIS A 104 -6.50 11.03 6.92
C HIS A 104 -6.27 10.16 5.68
N SER A 105 -7.00 9.05 5.61
CA SER A 105 -6.94 8.07 4.53
C SER A 105 -8.34 7.55 4.20
N ASP A 106 -8.57 7.19 2.94
CA ASP A 106 -9.79 6.49 2.50
C ASP A 106 -9.68 4.98 2.74
N PHE A 107 -8.45 4.47 2.69
CA PHE A 107 -8.13 3.07 2.96
C PHE A 107 -6.78 2.96 3.63
N TYR A 108 -6.52 1.82 4.26
CA TYR A 108 -5.25 1.52 4.89
C TYR A 108 -4.90 0.05 4.66
N ASN A 109 -3.60 -0.26 4.71
CA ASN A 109 -3.18 -1.64 4.58
C ASN A 109 -3.36 -2.39 5.90
N VAL A 110 -3.76 -3.65 5.76
CA VAL A 110 -3.92 -4.60 6.86
C VAL A 110 -2.79 -5.63 6.81
N ALA A 111 -2.58 -6.33 7.93
CA ALA A 111 -1.62 -7.42 7.94
C ALA A 111 -2.17 -8.55 7.06
N GLN A 112 -1.38 -9.02 6.09
CA GLN A 112 -1.83 -10.02 5.12
C GLN A 112 -0.96 -11.27 5.18
N ILE A 113 -1.58 -12.43 5.12
CA ILE A 113 -0.97 -13.74 4.85
C ILE A 113 -1.39 -14.13 3.45
N ASN A 114 -0.42 -14.52 2.64
CA ASN A 114 -0.64 -15.15 1.35
C ASN A 114 0.03 -16.51 1.39
N THR A 115 -0.74 -17.55 1.08
CA THR A 115 -0.26 -18.89 0.72
C THR A 115 -0.70 -19.17 -0.71
N ASP A 116 -0.38 -20.34 -1.24
CA ASP A 116 -0.81 -20.70 -2.61
C ASP A 116 -2.33 -20.76 -2.75
N ASN A 117 -3.02 -21.15 -1.67
CA ASN A 117 -4.46 -21.39 -1.65
C ASN A 117 -5.27 -20.28 -0.96
N PHE A 118 -4.65 -19.46 -0.11
CA PHE A 118 -5.37 -18.53 0.76
C PHE A 118 -4.76 -17.13 0.79
N MET A 119 -5.62 -16.13 0.72
CA MET A 119 -5.34 -14.77 1.15
C MET A 119 -6.12 -14.47 2.42
N ILE A 120 -5.42 -14.20 3.53
CA ILE A 120 -6.04 -13.83 4.81
C ILE A 120 -5.56 -12.46 5.24
N THR A 121 -6.50 -11.57 5.54
CA THR A 121 -6.21 -10.26 6.14
C THR A 121 -6.58 -10.23 7.62
N VAL A 122 -5.66 -9.74 8.44
CA VAL A 122 -5.82 -9.56 9.90
C VAL A 122 -5.76 -8.07 10.22
N SER A 123 -6.82 -7.56 10.84
CA SER A 123 -6.92 -6.16 11.25
C SER A 123 -7.40 -6.07 12.69
N THR A 124 -6.83 -5.12 13.43
CA THR A 124 -7.32 -4.68 14.74
C THR A 124 -8.04 -3.33 14.63
N ASN A 125 -8.52 -2.96 13.44
CA ASN A 125 -9.06 -1.63 13.12
C ASN A 125 -8.10 -0.48 13.49
N GLY A 126 -6.80 -0.78 13.41
CA GLY A 126 -5.72 0.14 13.78
C GLY A 126 -5.63 0.42 15.29
N VAL A 127 -6.15 -0.45 16.16
CA VAL A 127 -6.00 -0.35 17.62
C VAL A 127 -4.65 -0.88 18.07
N SER A 128 -4.19 -2.00 17.51
CA SER A 128 -2.92 -2.63 17.93
C SER A 128 -2.23 -3.34 16.75
N PRO A 129 -1.21 -2.71 16.15
CA PRO A 129 -0.38 -3.33 15.12
C PRO A 129 0.39 -4.56 15.62
N SER A 130 0.83 -4.53 16.88
CA SER A 130 1.56 -5.64 17.51
C SER A 130 0.67 -6.87 17.69
N ALA A 131 -0.57 -6.69 18.15
CA ALA A 131 -1.53 -7.79 18.26
C ALA A 131 -1.88 -8.38 16.89
N ALA A 132 -2.09 -7.53 15.87
CA ALA A 132 -2.31 -7.99 14.49
C ALA A 132 -1.13 -8.84 13.98
N LYS A 133 0.12 -8.43 14.27
CA LYS A 133 1.34 -9.17 13.91
C LYS A 133 1.42 -10.53 14.63
N GLN A 134 1.10 -10.59 15.91
CA GLN A 134 1.12 -11.84 16.68
C GLN A 134 0.05 -12.83 16.19
N LEU A 135 -1.18 -12.35 15.98
CA LEU A 135 -2.26 -13.18 15.47
C LEU A 135 -1.94 -13.69 14.06
N LYS A 136 -1.40 -12.82 13.20
CA LYS A 136 -0.89 -13.20 11.88
C LYS A 136 0.12 -14.36 11.98
N ALA A 137 1.09 -14.28 12.89
CA ALA A 137 2.09 -15.33 13.04
C ALA A 137 1.46 -16.67 13.45
N LYS A 138 0.54 -16.65 14.43
CA LYS A 138 -0.19 -17.86 14.87
C LYS A 138 -1.02 -18.47 13.73
N MET A 139 -1.75 -17.64 12.98
CA MET A 139 -2.55 -18.09 11.85
C MET A 139 -1.69 -18.68 10.72
N LEU A 140 -0.53 -18.09 10.44
CA LEU A 140 0.39 -18.63 9.44
C LEU A 140 0.92 -20.01 9.85
N THR A 141 1.32 -20.19 11.11
CA THR A 141 1.76 -21.50 11.61
C THR A 141 0.62 -22.53 11.48
N TRP A 142 -0.58 -22.17 11.93
CA TRP A 142 -1.74 -23.05 11.82
C TRP A 142 -2.07 -23.42 10.37
N LEU A 143 -2.06 -22.45 9.45
CA LEU A 143 -2.29 -22.67 8.02
C LEU A 143 -1.30 -23.67 7.45
N LYS A 144 0.00 -23.51 7.72
CA LYS A 144 1.03 -24.42 7.21
C LYS A 144 0.89 -25.85 7.73
N THR A 145 0.31 -26.03 8.92
CA THR A 145 0.07 -27.36 9.49
C THR A 145 -1.16 -28.02 8.88
N GLN A 146 -2.26 -27.27 8.70
CA GLN A 146 -3.53 -27.84 8.25
C GLN A 146 -3.68 -27.88 6.72
N TYR A 147 -3.05 -26.93 6.02
CA TYR A 147 -3.10 -26.74 4.58
C TYR A 147 -1.68 -26.47 4.06
N PRO A 148 -0.79 -27.48 4.04
CA PRO A 148 0.55 -27.30 3.52
C PRO A 148 0.49 -26.86 2.05
N ASP A 149 1.42 -25.97 1.66
CA ASP A 149 1.55 -25.54 0.27
C ASP A 149 1.75 -26.78 -0.62
N GLU A 150 0.97 -26.89 -1.69
CA GLU A 150 1.13 -27.99 -2.64
C GLU A 150 2.48 -27.81 -3.34
N ARG A 151 3.37 -28.80 -3.22
CA ARG A 151 4.65 -28.76 -3.96
C ARG A 151 4.32 -28.78 -5.45
N ARG A 152 4.47 -27.63 -6.11
CA ARG A 152 4.64 -27.58 -7.57
C ARG A 152 5.91 -28.31 -7.98
#